data_AF-A0A7S3Q9L7-F1
#
_entry.id   AF-A0A7S3Q9L7-F1
#
_cell.length_a   1.000
_cell.length_b   1.000
_cell.length_c   1.000
_cell.angle_alpha   90.00
_cell.angle_beta   90.00
_cell.angle_gamma   90.00
#
_symmetry.space_group_name_H-M   'P 1'
#
loop_
_entity.id
_entity.type
_entity.pdbx_description
1 polymer ?
#
loop_
_entity_poly.entity_id
_entity_poly.type
_entity_poly.pdbx_seq_one_letter_code
_entity_poly.pdbx_strand_id
1 'polypeptide(L)'
;MGTDDDLIPYEGGSSGVFGGDDSFQLMPALTSMSTWATHNGCSGSYTNSEFSSDQGDNTATLYDYSAGCPPGVLVEHYAVNGGKHNAGGAKIDGARIDPLDFVARVEAGGTPGPPNPPPSPPAPSPTPPDSCINDASWRGKFNDAHTCDYVAQDPTIRCSWESSDNVRANDACVAACNPNCATSAPVAAPVAAPVSTPVSAPVSPPIPSNCSDDC
;
A
#
# COMPACT_ATOMS: atom_id res chain seq x y z
N MET A 1 -3.93 11.72 3.54
CA MET A 1 -4.82 12.44 2.59
C MET A 1 -3.98 12.95 1.44
N GLY A 2 -4.52 13.03 0.22
CA GLY A 2 -3.82 13.63 -0.91
C GLY A 2 -3.92 15.16 -0.89
N THR A 3 -2.84 15.87 -1.24
CA THR A 3 -2.87 17.35 -1.27
C THR A 3 -3.62 17.92 -2.47
N ASP A 4 -3.74 17.14 -3.55
CA ASP A 4 -4.38 17.51 -4.83
C ASP A 4 -5.71 16.74 -5.00
N ASP A 5 -6.45 16.58 -3.91
CA ASP A 5 -7.77 15.96 -3.92
C ASP A 5 -8.84 16.97 -4.36
N ASP A 6 -9.28 16.88 -5.62
CA ASP A 6 -10.33 17.73 -6.19
C ASP A 6 -11.73 17.45 -5.58
N LEU A 7 -11.93 16.31 -4.92
CA LEU A 7 -13.20 15.95 -4.31
C LEU A 7 -13.28 16.42 -2.86
N ILE A 8 -12.22 16.24 -2.09
CA ILE A 8 -12.12 16.71 -0.70
C ILE A 8 -10.84 17.55 -0.59
N PRO A 9 -10.91 18.86 -0.89
CA PRO A 9 -9.72 19.70 -0.94
C PRO A 9 -8.94 19.71 0.37
N TYR A 10 -7.62 19.51 0.27
CA TYR A 10 -6.73 19.46 1.42
C TYR A 10 -6.74 20.78 2.22
N GLU A 11 -6.81 21.89 1.51
CA GLU A 11 -6.93 23.25 2.08
C GLU A 11 -8.37 23.59 2.52
N GLY A 12 -9.30 22.62 2.45
CA GLY A 12 -10.71 22.83 2.78
C GLY A 12 -11.47 23.62 1.71
N GLY A 13 -12.63 24.13 2.10
CA GLY A 13 -13.53 24.87 1.21
C GLY A 13 -14.67 24.03 0.67
N SER A 14 -15.25 24.47 -0.45
CA SER A 14 -16.41 23.82 -1.07
C SER A 14 -16.03 22.46 -1.66
N SER A 15 -16.98 21.53 -1.68
CA SER A 15 -16.81 20.24 -2.34
C SER A 15 -18.03 19.86 -3.16
N GLY A 16 -17.79 19.23 -4.31
CA GLY A 16 -18.83 18.66 -5.16
C GLY A 16 -19.66 17.56 -4.47
N VAL A 17 -19.15 16.95 -3.38
CA VAL A 17 -19.90 15.94 -2.62
C VAL A 17 -21.17 16.51 -1.97
N PHE A 18 -21.23 17.83 -1.79
CA PHE A 18 -22.39 18.53 -1.24
C PHE A 18 -23.32 19.08 -2.32
N GLY A 19 -23.21 18.60 -3.57
CA GLY A 19 -24.13 18.99 -4.65
C GLY A 19 -24.02 20.47 -5.06
N GLY A 20 -22.88 21.10 -4.79
CA GLY A 20 -22.66 22.53 -5.05
C GLY A 20 -23.25 23.46 -4.01
N ASP A 21 -23.74 22.94 -2.88
CA ASP A 21 -24.15 23.76 -1.74
C ASP A 21 -22.92 24.35 -1.04
N ASP A 22 -22.73 25.66 -1.21
CA ASP A 22 -21.62 26.43 -0.64
C ASP A 22 -21.85 26.79 0.84
N SER A 23 -23.01 26.48 1.42
CA SER A 23 -23.21 26.58 2.87
C SER A 23 -22.45 25.49 3.64
N PHE A 24 -22.09 24.39 2.98
CA PHE A 24 -21.23 23.34 3.53
C PHE A 24 -19.78 23.54 3.07
N GLN A 25 -18.91 23.81 4.03
CA GLN A 25 -17.48 24.01 3.79
C GLN A 25 -16.69 22.98 4.58
N LEU A 26 -15.73 22.35 3.91
CA LEU A 26 -14.75 21.47 4.56
C LEU A 26 -13.72 22.33 5.27
N MET A 27 -13.32 21.88 6.45
CA MET A 27 -12.20 22.47 7.18
C MET A 27 -10.87 22.02 6.52
N PRO A 28 -9.86 22.90 6.41
CA PRO A 28 -8.53 22.48 5.98
C PRO A 28 -8.02 21.31 6.81
N ALA A 29 -7.35 20.35 6.18
CA ALA A 29 -6.92 19.11 6.81
C ALA A 29 -6.05 19.37 8.05
N LEU A 30 -5.08 20.27 7.96
CA LEU A 30 -4.22 20.62 9.10
C LEU A 30 -4.98 21.33 10.22
N THR A 31 -5.96 22.17 9.90
CA THR A 31 -6.83 22.79 10.91
C THR A 31 -7.70 21.74 11.61
N SER A 32 -8.23 20.77 10.87
CA SER A 32 -8.98 19.64 11.43
C SER A 32 -8.10 18.81 12.38
N MET A 33 -6.89 18.46 11.96
CA MET A 33 -5.95 17.70 12.78
C MET A 33 -5.52 18.44 14.04
N SER A 34 -5.22 19.74 13.94
CA SER A 34 -4.89 20.57 15.10
C SER A 34 -6.08 20.72 16.07
N THR A 35 -7.31 20.80 15.54
CA THR A 35 -8.54 20.81 16.35
C THR A 35 -8.71 19.49 17.11
N TRP A 36 -8.55 18.35 16.44
CA TRP A 36 -8.61 17.03 17.06
C TRP A 36 -7.49 16.82 18.09
N ALA A 37 -6.27 17.23 17.78
CA ALA A 37 -5.16 17.19 18.72
C ALA A 37 -5.48 18.00 19.99
N THR A 38 -5.96 19.23 19.82
CA THR A 38 -6.33 20.10 20.95
C THR A 38 -7.47 19.52 21.76
N HIS A 39 -8.48 18.92 21.11
CA HIS A 39 -9.57 18.21 21.78
C HIS A 39 -9.06 17.08 22.69
N ASN A 40 -8.01 16.38 22.26
CA ASN A 40 -7.36 15.31 23.02
C ASN A 40 -6.33 15.82 24.06
N GLY A 41 -6.34 17.12 24.36
CA GLY A 41 -5.48 17.73 25.36
C GLY A 41 -4.05 18.03 24.88
N CYS A 42 -3.80 17.92 23.56
CA CYS A 42 -2.53 18.35 22.99
C CYS A 42 -2.50 19.89 22.83
N SER A 43 -1.32 20.46 22.62
CA SER A 43 -1.15 21.90 22.34
C SER A 43 -1.63 22.32 20.95
N GLY A 44 -1.86 21.36 20.04
CA GLY A 44 -2.18 21.60 18.63
C GLY A 44 -0.96 21.93 17.76
N SER A 45 0.24 22.04 18.36
CA SER A 45 1.51 22.18 17.64
C SER A 45 1.99 20.84 17.10
N TYR A 46 2.69 20.88 15.97
CA TYR A 46 3.27 19.71 15.34
C TYR A 46 4.70 19.97 14.87
N THR A 47 5.46 18.90 14.71
CA THR A 47 6.66 18.84 13.87
C THR A 47 6.34 18.15 12.56
N ASN A 48 7.12 18.43 11.52
CA ASN A 48 6.98 17.72 10.25
C ASN A 48 8.25 16.97 9.84
N SER A 49 8.06 15.94 9.03
CA SER A 49 9.14 15.15 8.44
C SER A 49 8.70 14.64 7.07
N GLU A 50 9.64 14.50 6.15
CA GLU A 50 9.39 14.03 4.79
C GLU A 50 9.67 12.54 4.66
N PHE A 51 8.84 11.88 3.86
CA PHE A 51 8.88 10.46 3.57
C PHE A 51 8.69 10.23 2.07
N SER A 52 9.04 9.05 1.59
CA SER A 52 8.72 8.63 0.23
C SER A 52 7.29 8.08 0.13
N SER A 53 6.66 8.27 -1.03
CA SER A 53 5.32 7.76 -1.33
C SER A 53 5.29 7.04 -2.68
N ASP A 54 4.46 5.99 -2.80
CA ASP A 54 4.18 5.34 -4.09
C ASP A 54 3.05 6.02 -4.89
N GLN A 55 2.45 7.06 -4.34
CA GLN A 55 1.43 7.90 -4.99
C GLN A 55 1.82 9.38 -4.98
N GLY A 56 1.10 10.18 -5.78
CA GLY A 56 1.30 11.62 -5.87
C GLY A 56 2.60 11.97 -6.61
N ASP A 57 3.36 12.92 -6.07
CA ASP A 57 4.66 13.37 -6.57
C ASP A 57 5.85 12.56 -6.02
N ASN A 58 5.55 11.37 -5.48
CA ASN A 58 6.47 10.46 -4.80
C ASN A 58 6.95 10.91 -3.42
N THR A 59 6.34 11.95 -2.84
CA THR A 59 6.65 12.41 -1.49
C THR A 59 5.42 12.39 -0.58
N ALA A 60 5.67 12.29 0.72
CA ALA A 60 4.66 12.49 1.74
C ALA A 60 5.25 13.29 2.90
N THR A 61 4.39 14.04 3.58
CA THR A 61 4.74 14.79 4.79
C THR A 61 3.98 14.22 5.96
N LEU A 62 4.70 13.78 6.99
CA LEU A 62 4.14 13.47 8.30
C LEU A 62 4.06 14.76 9.11
N TYR A 63 2.89 15.00 9.71
CA TYR A 63 2.67 16.00 10.74
C TYR A 63 2.44 15.26 12.06
N ASP A 64 3.43 15.33 12.95
CA ASP A 64 3.41 14.67 14.25
C ASP A 64 3.12 15.69 15.36
N TYR A 65 1.98 15.50 16.03
CA TYR A 65 1.53 16.35 17.13
C TYR A 65 1.91 15.80 18.51
N SER A 66 2.48 14.59 18.56
CA SER A 66 2.64 13.80 19.79
C SER A 66 3.53 14.49 20.83
N ALA A 67 4.51 15.29 20.40
CA ALA A 67 5.35 16.08 21.31
C ALA A 67 4.56 17.14 22.11
N GLY A 68 3.43 17.59 21.57
CA GLY A 68 2.50 18.52 22.22
C GLY A 68 1.40 17.83 23.03
N CYS A 69 1.36 16.50 23.05
CA CYS A 69 0.28 15.71 23.65
C CYS A 69 0.63 15.17 25.05
N PRO A 70 -0.38 14.85 25.89
CA PRO A 70 -0.17 14.08 27.10
C PRO A 70 0.48 12.72 26.83
N PRO A 71 1.19 12.12 27.80
CA PRO A 71 1.76 10.78 27.65
C PRO A 71 0.70 9.75 27.20
N GLY A 72 1.05 8.92 26.21
CA GLY A 72 0.14 7.90 25.66
C GLY A 72 -0.86 8.40 24.62
N VAL A 73 -0.87 9.70 24.29
CA VAL A 73 -1.70 10.25 23.21
C VAL A 73 -0.83 10.46 21.97
N LEU A 74 -1.17 9.76 20.90
CA LEU A 74 -0.55 9.92 19.58
C LEU A 74 -1.53 10.57 18.63
N VAL A 75 -1.07 11.58 17.89
CA VAL A 75 -1.83 12.20 16.81
C VAL A 75 -0.87 12.47 15.65
N GLU A 76 -1.11 11.75 14.56
CA GLU A 76 -0.28 11.77 13.35
C GLU A 76 -1.18 12.05 12.14
N HIS A 77 -0.66 12.81 11.17
CA HIS A 77 -1.32 13.00 9.88
C HIS A 77 -0.31 12.88 8.74
N TYR A 78 -0.63 12.03 7.77
CA TYR A 78 0.18 11.88 6.57
C TYR A 78 -0.50 12.57 5.39
N ALA A 79 0.17 13.57 4.84
CA ALA A 79 -0.19 14.19 3.57
C ALA A 79 0.62 13.56 2.44
N VAL A 80 -0.04 13.03 1.43
CA VAL A 80 0.60 12.53 0.21
C VAL A 80 0.62 13.68 -0.79
N ASN A 81 1.80 14.22 -1.04
CA ASN A 81 1.98 15.41 -1.87
C ASN A 81 1.67 15.08 -3.32
N GLY A 82 0.88 15.90 -4.00
CA GLY A 82 0.31 15.62 -5.33
C GLY A 82 -0.68 14.44 -5.36
N GLY A 83 -0.98 13.84 -4.21
CA GLY A 83 -1.92 12.72 -4.11
C GLY A 83 -3.37 13.17 -4.32
N LYS A 84 -4.21 12.31 -4.88
CA LYS A 84 -5.64 12.55 -5.09
C LYS A 84 -6.50 11.91 -3.99
N HIS A 85 -7.81 11.87 -4.20
CA HIS A 85 -8.79 11.29 -3.28
C HIS A 85 -8.47 9.87 -2.78
N ASN A 86 -7.83 9.04 -3.61
CA ASN A 86 -7.47 7.68 -3.29
C ASN A 86 -6.11 7.53 -2.57
N ALA A 87 -5.48 8.64 -2.16
CA ALA A 87 -4.18 8.65 -1.50
C ALA A 87 -4.16 7.94 -0.13
N GLY A 88 -5.32 7.65 0.47
CA GLY A 88 -5.40 6.81 1.69
C GLY A 88 -4.82 5.40 1.48
N GLY A 89 -4.71 4.94 0.24
CA GLY A 89 -4.08 3.67 -0.12
C GLY A 89 -2.59 3.75 -0.42
N ALA A 90 -1.91 4.88 -0.19
CA ALA A 90 -0.48 5.02 -0.48
C ALA A 90 0.39 4.16 0.47
N LYS A 91 1.55 3.76 -0.02
CA LYS A 91 2.64 3.24 0.79
C LYS A 91 3.61 4.37 1.11
N ILE A 92 3.90 4.53 2.39
CA ILE A 92 4.87 5.48 2.91
C ILE A 92 6.14 4.69 3.25
N ASP A 93 7.28 5.06 2.65
CA ASP A 93 8.54 4.30 2.75
C ASP A 93 8.38 2.80 2.42
N GLY A 94 7.54 2.51 1.43
CA GLY A 94 7.28 1.15 0.96
C GLY A 94 6.33 0.34 1.85
N ALA A 95 5.88 0.88 2.99
CA ALA A 95 4.92 0.24 3.89
C ALA A 95 3.54 0.90 3.79
N ARG A 96 2.47 0.09 3.87
CA ARG A 96 1.14 0.64 4.13
C ARG A 96 1.06 1.03 5.60
N ILE A 97 0.37 2.12 5.90
CA ILE A 97 0.02 2.45 7.27
C ILE A 97 -0.94 1.36 7.78
N ASP A 98 -0.53 0.64 8.82
CA ASP A 98 -1.33 -0.40 9.47
C ASP A 98 -2.02 0.21 10.71
N PRO A 99 -3.36 0.31 10.72
CA PRO A 99 -4.09 0.81 11.88
C PRO A 99 -3.84 -0.01 13.15
N LEU A 100 -3.55 -1.31 13.05
CA LEU A 100 -3.27 -2.15 14.21
C LEU A 100 -1.90 -1.84 14.82
N ASP A 101 -0.91 -1.53 13.99
CA ASP A 101 0.40 -1.04 14.47
C ASP A 101 0.25 0.29 15.21
N PHE A 102 -0.55 1.21 14.66
CA PHE A 102 -0.85 2.47 15.35
C PHE A 102 -1.50 2.23 16.72
N VAL A 103 -2.51 1.37 16.81
CA VAL A 103 -3.14 1.02 18.10
C VAL A 103 -2.11 0.41 19.05
N ALA A 104 -1.27 -0.51 18.58
CA ALA A 104 -0.22 -1.10 19.40
C ALA A 104 0.74 -0.04 19.96
N ARG A 105 1.11 0.98 19.17
CA ARG A 105 1.93 2.11 19.63
C ARG A 105 1.23 2.97 20.69
N VAL A 106 -0.07 3.23 20.52
CA VAL A 106 -0.88 3.93 21.52
C VAL A 106 -0.91 3.15 22.84
N GLU A 107 -1.23 1.85 22.79
CA GLU A 107 -1.31 0.98 23.97
C GLU A 107 0.06 0.79 24.66
N ALA A 108 1.15 0.91 23.91
CA ALA A 108 2.51 0.90 24.45
C ALA A 108 2.94 2.23 25.11
N GLY A 109 2.05 3.23 25.19
CA GLY A 109 2.33 4.51 25.86
C GLY A 109 2.98 5.56 24.97
N GLY A 110 2.88 5.43 23.64
CA GLY A 110 3.24 6.48 22.70
C GLY A 110 4.75 6.71 22.50
N THR A 111 5.62 5.83 23.00
CA THR A 111 7.02 5.85 22.57
C THR A 111 7.11 5.40 21.11
N PRO A 112 7.80 6.17 20.23
CA PRO A 112 8.19 5.66 18.93
C PRO A 112 8.99 4.38 19.19
N GLY A 113 8.42 3.23 18.84
CA GLY A 113 9.19 2.00 18.79
C GLY A 113 10.37 2.26 17.85
N PRO A 114 11.56 1.69 18.13
CA PRO A 114 12.65 1.74 17.16
C PRO A 114 12.12 1.30 15.79
N PRO A 115 12.62 1.88 14.67
CA PRO A 115 12.26 1.40 13.34
C PRO A 115 12.40 -0.12 13.37
N ASN A 116 11.31 -0.81 13.07
CA ASN A 116 11.24 -2.25 13.19
C ASN A 116 12.48 -2.82 12.47
N PRO A 117 13.34 -3.61 13.13
CA PRO A 117 14.53 -4.14 12.46
C PRO A 117 14.09 -4.92 11.21
N PRO A 118 14.90 -4.92 10.14
CA PRO A 118 14.60 -5.71 8.96
C PRO A 118 14.25 -7.14 9.41
N PRO A 119 13.14 -7.72 8.91
CA PRO A 119 12.62 -8.98 9.43
C PRO A 119 13.73 -10.03 9.45
N SER A 120 13.92 -10.67 10.61
CA SER A 120 14.85 -11.78 10.74
C SER A 120 14.48 -12.89 9.74
N PRO A 121 15.46 -13.69 9.26
CA PRO A 121 15.18 -14.84 8.41
C PRO A 121 14.08 -15.71 9.03
N PRO A 122 13.07 -16.12 8.26
CA PRO A 122 11.94 -16.87 8.81
C PRO A 122 12.44 -18.17 9.44
N ALA A 123 12.06 -18.38 10.71
CA ALA A 123 12.10 -19.69 11.32
C ALA A 123 11.30 -20.69 10.45
N PRO A 124 11.68 -21.98 10.38
CA PRO A 124 10.94 -22.95 9.60
C PRO A 124 9.48 -22.96 10.04
N SER A 125 8.60 -22.68 9.07
CA SER A 125 7.17 -22.56 9.30
C SER A 125 6.59 -23.89 9.81
N PRO A 126 5.71 -23.89 10.82
CA PRO A 126 4.91 -25.06 11.13
C PRO A 126 4.06 -25.44 9.91
N THR A 127 3.89 -26.74 9.70
CA THR A 127 3.07 -27.29 8.62
C THR A 127 1.66 -26.68 8.69
N PRO A 128 1.09 -26.13 7.59
CA PRO A 128 -0.23 -25.52 7.61
C PRO A 128 -1.29 -26.55 8.03
N PRO A 129 -2.20 -26.23 8.95
CA PRO A 129 -3.38 -27.05 9.18
C PRO A 129 -4.26 -27.08 7.92
N ASP A 130 -4.98 -28.18 7.70
CA ASP A 130 -5.93 -28.43 6.58
C ASP A 130 -7.11 -27.43 6.49
N SER A 131 -7.05 -26.26 7.14
CA SER A 131 -8.12 -25.28 7.26
C SER A 131 -8.07 -24.14 6.23
N CYS A 132 -7.17 -24.18 5.26
CA CYS A 132 -6.92 -23.09 4.30
C CYS A 132 -7.52 -23.38 2.93
N ILE A 133 -8.81 -23.70 2.88
CA ILE A 133 -9.50 -24.03 1.63
C ILE A 133 -10.54 -22.94 1.32
N ASN A 134 -10.49 -22.40 0.11
CA ASN A 134 -11.53 -21.52 -0.41
C ASN A 134 -12.74 -22.36 -0.86
N ASP A 135 -13.93 -21.87 -0.60
CA ASP A 135 -15.17 -22.38 -1.16
C ASP A 135 -15.27 -21.97 -2.65
N ALA A 136 -15.09 -22.94 -3.53
CA ALA A 136 -15.16 -22.72 -4.98
C ALA A 136 -16.55 -22.27 -5.47
N SER A 137 -17.59 -22.45 -4.66
CA SER A 137 -18.97 -22.04 -4.96
C SER A 137 -19.31 -20.62 -4.49
N TRP A 138 -18.48 -20.01 -3.62
CA TRP A 138 -18.76 -18.68 -3.12
C TRP A 138 -18.72 -17.63 -4.23
N ARG A 139 -19.72 -16.75 -4.24
CA ARG A 139 -19.88 -15.63 -5.18
C ARG A 139 -20.31 -14.38 -4.42
N GLY A 140 -19.74 -13.24 -4.78
CA GLY A 140 -20.13 -11.95 -4.20
C GLY A 140 -21.56 -11.58 -4.54
N LYS A 141 -22.28 -11.02 -3.56
CA LYS A 141 -23.73 -10.71 -3.59
C LYS A 141 -24.24 -9.97 -4.82
N PHE A 142 -23.42 -9.14 -5.45
CA PHE A 142 -23.80 -8.30 -6.58
C PHE A 142 -23.16 -8.71 -7.91
N ASN A 143 -22.28 -9.71 -7.93
CA ASN A 143 -21.59 -10.13 -9.14
C ASN A 143 -21.00 -11.55 -9.01
N ASP A 144 -21.45 -12.47 -9.84
CA ASP A 144 -20.96 -13.86 -9.91
C ASP A 144 -19.52 -13.99 -10.43
N ALA A 145 -18.92 -12.92 -10.95
CA ALA A 145 -17.48 -12.90 -11.25
C ALA A 145 -16.62 -12.65 -9.99
N HIS A 146 -17.22 -12.22 -8.87
CA HIS A 146 -16.50 -12.00 -7.62
C HIS A 146 -16.33 -13.32 -6.86
N THR A 147 -15.34 -14.12 -7.27
CA THR A 147 -14.94 -15.37 -6.61
C THR A 147 -13.91 -15.13 -5.50
N CYS A 148 -13.47 -16.18 -4.81
CA CYS A 148 -12.37 -16.06 -3.83
C CYS A 148 -11.05 -15.57 -4.46
N ASP A 149 -10.80 -15.82 -5.75
CA ASP A 149 -9.63 -15.25 -6.46
C ASP A 149 -9.76 -13.74 -6.62
N TYR A 150 -10.98 -13.25 -6.82
CA TYR A 150 -11.26 -11.81 -6.83
C TYR A 150 -11.06 -11.21 -5.44
N VAL A 151 -11.50 -11.90 -4.38
CA VAL A 151 -11.28 -11.48 -2.99
C VAL A 151 -9.78 -11.38 -2.67
N ALA A 152 -8.98 -12.34 -3.10
CA ALA A 152 -7.53 -12.39 -2.86
C ALA A 152 -6.74 -11.21 -3.45
N GLN A 153 -7.29 -10.48 -4.43
CA GLN A 153 -6.62 -9.32 -5.02
C GLN A 153 -6.64 -8.08 -4.10
N ASP A 154 -7.61 -7.99 -3.19
CA ASP A 154 -7.70 -6.92 -2.19
C ASP A 154 -8.40 -7.46 -0.94
N PRO A 155 -7.72 -8.33 -0.17
CA PRO A 155 -8.31 -9.00 0.98
C PRO A 155 -8.69 -8.02 2.09
N THR A 156 -8.00 -6.87 2.16
CA THR A 156 -8.29 -5.80 3.13
C THR A 156 -9.71 -5.27 3.03
N ILE A 157 -10.24 -5.14 1.81
CA ILE A 157 -11.61 -4.66 1.59
C ILE A 157 -12.57 -5.84 1.38
N ARG A 158 -12.17 -6.80 0.56
CA ARG A 158 -13.08 -7.80 -0.01
C ARG A 158 -13.41 -8.95 0.93
N CYS A 159 -12.61 -9.19 1.97
CA CYS A 159 -12.92 -10.22 2.97
C CYS A 159 -14.10 -9.87 3.86
N SER A 160 -14.53 -8.61 3.88
CA SER A 160 -15.74 -8.16 4.56
C SER A 160 -17.02 -8.32 3.71
N TRP A 161 -16.89 -8.75 2.46
CA TRP A 161 -18.03 -8.88 1.54
C TRP A 161 -18.85 -10.14 1.83
N GLU A 162 -20.06 -10.16 1.30
CA GLU A 162 -21.03 -11.25 1.51
C GLU A 162 -21.52 -11.81 0.17
N SER A 163 -22.01 -13.05 0.19
CA SER A 163 -22.76 -13.65 -0.91
C SER A 163 -24.25 -13.27 -0.88
N SER A 164 -25.02 -13.71 -1.89
CA SER A 164 -26.50 -13.60 -1.89
C SER A 164 -27.14 -14.31 -0.70
N ASP A 165 -26.50 -15.35 -0.18
CA ASP A 165 -26.95 -16.14 0.97
C ASP A 165 -26.44 -15.57 2.30
N ASN A 166 -25.82 -14.39 2.29
CA ASN A 166 -25.19 -13.72 3.43
C ASN A 166 -24.05 -14.51 4.07
N VAL A 167 -23.32 -15.30 3.27
CA VAL A 167 -22.07 -15.93 3.70
C VAL A 167 -20.92 -14.96 3.45
N ARG A 168 -20.15 -14.63 4.50
CA ARG A 168 -19.03 -13.70 4.38
C ARG A 168 -17.82 -14.33 3.68
N ALA A 169 -17.08 -13.49 2.97
CA ALA A 169 -15.86 -13.89 2.28
C ALA A 169 -14.75 -14.34 3.24
N ASN A 170 -14.66 -13.80 4.46
CA ASN A 170 -13.69 -14.27 5.46
C ASN A 170 -13.91 -15.73 5.88
N ASP A 171 -15.15 -16.20 5.85
CA ASP A 171 -15.54 -17.55 6.25
C ASP A 171 -15.45 -18.54 5.07
N ALA A 172 -15.81 -18.08 3.86
CA ALA A 172 -15.81 -18.90 2.66
C ALA A 172 -14.48 -18.90 1.89
N CYS A 173 -13.75 -17.78 1.89
CA CYS A 173 -12.49 -17.61 1.16
C CYS A 173 -11.30 -17.59 2.13
N VAL A 174 -11.20 -18.61 2.99
CA VAL A 174 -10.21 -18.67 4.08
C VAL A 174 -8.78 -18.54 3.55
N ALA A 175 -8.45 -19.13 2.40
CA ALA A 175 -7.13 -19.01 1.82
C ALA A 175 -6.83 -17.60 1.28
N ALA A 176 -7.86 -16.88 0.83
CA ALA A 176 -7.74 -15.49 0.38
C ALA A 176 -7.67 -14.49 1.54
N CYS A 177 -8.36 -14.79 2.65
CA CYS A 177 -8.62 -13.83 3.72
C CYS A 177 -7.77 -14.04 4.98
N ASN A 178 -7.24 -15.25 5.20
CA ASN A 178 -6.41 -15.53 6.35
C ASN A 178 -4.93 -15.38 5.98
N PRO A 179 -4.18 -14.44 6.59
CA PRO A 179 -2.76 -14.27 6.31
C PRO A 179 -1.92 -15.52 6.68
N ASN A 180 -2.42 -16.36 7.59
CA ASN A 180 -1.77 -17.63 7.94
C ASN A 180 -1.98 -18.72 6.88
N CYS A 181 -2.86 -18.48 5.90
CA CYS A 181 -3.14 -19.37 4.77
C CYS A 181 -2.41 -18.97 3.49
N ALA A 182 -1.67 -17.86 3.50
CA ALA A 182 -0.74 -17.54 2.43
C ALA A 182 0.40 -18.57 2.45
N THR A 183 0.19 -19.70 1.77
CA THR A 183 1.29 -20.57 1.38
C THR A 183 2.28 -19.71 0.62
N SER A 184 3.50 -19.58 1.14
CA SER A 184 4.62 -19.08 0.37
C SER A 184 4.59 -19.81 -0.97
N ALA A 185 4.23 -19.09 -2.03
CA ALA A 185 4.35 -19.63 -3.38
C ALA A 185 5.77 -20.20 -3.51
N PRO A 186 5.98 -21.36 -4.18
CA PRO A 186 7.34 -21.79 -4.46
C PRO A 186 8.03 -20.63 -5.16
N VAL A 187 9.02 -20.05 -4.51
CA VAL A 187 9.89 -19.05 -5.11
C VAL A 187 10.44 -19.75 -6.34
N ALA A 188 9.99 -19.34 -7.52
CA ALA A 188 10.60 -19.78 -8.76
C ALA A 188 12.08 -19.47 -8.58
N ALA A 189 12.91 -20.52 -8.58
CA ALA A 189 14.35 -20.37 -8.49
C ALA A 189 14.79 -19.27 -9.46
N PRO A 190 15.74 -18.40 -9.07
CA PRO A 190 16.22 -17.35 -9.96
C PRO A 190 16.58 -17.98 -11.29
N VAL A 191 15.84 -17.60 -12.34
CA VAL A 191 16.18 -17.97 -13.71
C VAL A 191 17.57 -17.39 -13.93
N ALA A 192 18.56 -18.27 -14.08
CA ALA A 192 19.93 -17.87 -14.35
C ALA A 192 19.91 -16.86 -15.51
N ALA A 193 20.64 -15.76 -15.33
CA ALA A 193 20.81 -14.75 -16.36
C ALA A 193 21.18 -15.43 -17.69
N PRO A 194 20.64 -14.97 -18.84
CA PRO A 194 21.01 -15.53 -20.13
C PRO A 194 22.52 -15.46 -20.29
N VAL A 195 23.15 -16.62 -20.44
CA VAL A 195 24.57 -16.74 -20.77
C VAL A 195 24.76 -16.13 -22.15
N SER A 196 25.36 -14.94 -22.20
CA SER A 196 25.79 -14.33 -23.45
C SER A 196 26.83 -15.23 -24.11
N THR A 197 26.44 -15.91 -25.17
CA THR A 197 27.35 -16.65 -26.03
C THR A 197 28.36 -15.70 -26.65
N PRO A 198 29.67 -16.02 -26.66
CA PRO A 198 30.66 -15.18 -27.31
C PRO A 198 30.41 -15.14 -28.82
N VAL A 199 30.19 -13.92 -29.33
CA VAL A 199 30.14 -13.63 -30.76
C VAL A 199 31.51 -13.95 -31.36
N SER A 200 31.56 -14.94 -32.24
CA SER A 200 32.77 -15.28 -32.98
C SER A 200 33.18 -14.11 -33.88
N ALA A 201 34.48 -13.81 -33.88
CA ALA A 201 35.08 -12.75 -34.69
C ALA A 201 34.81 -12.96 -36.19
N PRO A 202 34.68 -11.86 -36.97
CA PRO A 202 34.49 -11.95 -38.40
C PRO A 202 35.73 -12.55 -39.08
N VAL A 203 35.52 -13.61 -39.85
CA VAL A 203 36.53 -14.19 -40.75
C VAL A 203 36.74 -13.21 -41.91
N SER A 204 37.96 -12.70 -42.05
CA SER A 204 38.35 -11.86 -43.19
C SER A 204 38.16 -12.61 -44.51
N PRO A 205 37.56 -11.97 -45.54
CA PRO A 205 37.48 -12.56 -46.87
C PRO A 205 38.88 -12.69 -47.49
N PRO A 206 39.13 -13.73 -48.31
CA PRO A 206 40.37 -13.87 -49.05
C PRO A 206 40.51 -12.75 -50.09
N ILE A 207 41.72 -12.21 -50.18
CA ILE A 207 42.16 -11.26 -51.20
C ILE A 207 42.24 -12.00 -52.54
N PRO A 208 41.47 -11.64 -53.58
CA PRO A 208 41.71 -12.16 -54.92
C PRO A 208 42.94 -11.46 -55.53
N SER A 209 43.93 -12.28 -55.90
CA SER A 209 45.07 -11.90 -56.71
C SER A 209 44.64 -11.48 -58.12
N ASN A 210 45.23 -10.37 -58.58
CA ASN A 210 45.19 -9.87 -59.95
C ASN A 210 45.71 -10.88 -60.99
N CYS A 211 45.16 -10.81 -62.22
CA CYS A 211 45.81 -10.97 -63.54
C CYS A 211 44.71 -10.64 -64.59
N SER A 212 44.77 -9.51 -65.30
CA SER A 212 45.51 -9.24 -66.57
C SER A 212 44.67 -9.51 -67.84
N ASP A 213 44.85 -8.58 -68.79
CA ASP A 213 44.69 -8.69 -70.26
C ASP A 213 43.36 -8.30 -70.93
N ASP A 214 43.39 -7.10 -71.54
CA ASP A 214 43.18 -6.81 -72.97
C ASP A 214 42.03 -7.52 -73.71
N CYS A 215 40.96 -6.76 -74.01
CA CYS A 215 40.23 -6.66 -75.29
C CYS A 215 39.08 -5.65 -75.19
#